data_AF-A0A7T0BX57-F1
#
_entry.id   AF-A0A7T0BX57-F1
#
_cell.length_a   1.000
_cell.length_b   1.000
_cell.length_c   1.000
_cell.angle_alpha   90.00
_cell.angle_beta   90.00
_cell.angle_gamma   90.00
#
_symmetry.space_group_name_H-M   'P 1'
#
loop_
_entity.id
_entity.type
_entity.pdbx_description
1 polymer ?
#
loop_
_entity_poly.entity_id
_entity_poly.type
_entity_poly.pdbx_seq_one_letter_code
_entity_poly.pdbx_strand_id
1 'polypeptide(L)' 'MFIRKVQINQKDGAAMVEVKRSIREIEVYPGSSAQWWFVPVKTGEISDLICTIKGHAKKGMRGKILI' A
#
# COMPACT_ATOMS: atom_id res chain seq x y z
N MET A 1 -12.30 10.75 0.66
CA MET A 1 -12.61 9.36 1.02
C MET A 1 -12.00 8.48 -0.06
N PHE A 2 -10.83 7.89 0.13
CA PHE A 2 -10.23 7.01 -0.88
C PHE A 2 -10.72 5.59 -0.68
N ILE A 3 -11.16 4.92 -1.74
CA ILE A 3 -11.44 3.48 -1.66
C ILE A 3 -10.12 2.77 -1.94
N ARG A 4 -9.73 1.90 -1.01
CA ARG A 4 -8.48 1.14 -1.06
C ARG A 4 -8.80 -0.34 -1.20
N LYS A 5 -7.96 -1.04 -1.97
CA LYS A 5 -7.96 -2.50 -2.08
C LYS A 5 -6.52 -3.00 -2.06
N VAL A 6 -6.31 -4.10 -1.36
CA VAL A 6 -5.05 -4.84 -1.40
C VAL A 6 -5.32 -6.22 -2.00
N GLN A 7 -4.44 -6.64 -2.88
CA GLN A 7 -4.50 -7.94 -3.53
C GLN A 7 -3.17 -8.68 -3.37
N ILE A 8 -3.26 -9.93 -2.95
CA ILE A 8 -2.17 -10.90 -2.96
C ILE A 8 -2.44 -11.87 -4.09
N ASN A 9 -1.45 -12.08 -4.96
CA ASN A 9 -1.56 -12.95 -6.12
C ASN A 9 -0.81 -14.26 -5.90
N GLN A 10 -1.29 -15.32 -6.55
CA GLN A 10 -0.60 -16.59 -6.70
C GLN A 10 0.60 -16.40 -7.64
N LYS A 11 1.46 -17.42 -7.68
CA LYS A 11 2.62 -17.46 -8.59
C LYS A 11 2.22 -17.37 -10.07
N ASP A 12 1.02 -17.81 -10.42
CA ASP A 12 0.45 -17.74 -11.77
C ASP A 12 -0.25 -16.40 -12.08
N GLY A 13 -0.27 -15.47 -11.13
CA GLY A 13 -0.92 -14.16 -11.27
C GLY A 13 -2.40 -14.13 -10.88
N ALA A 14 -3.03 -15.27 -10.57
CA ALA A 14 -4.41 -15.29 -10.10
C ALA A 14 -4.54 -14.64 -8.71
N ALA A 15 -5.65 -13.95 -8.46
CA ALA A 15 -5.90 -13.32 -7.16
C ALA A 15 -6.15 -14.41 -6.10
N MET A 16 -5.32 -14.44 -5.04
CA MET A 16 -5.52 -15.33 -3.89
C MET A 16 -6.41 -14.71 -2.84
N VAL A 17 -6.10 -13.46 -2.49
CA VAL A 17 -6.74 -12.75 -1.37
C VAL A 17 -6.94 -11.30 -1.77
N GLU A 18 -8.12 -10.80 -1.46
CA GLU A 18 -8.52 -9.42 -1.68
C GLU A 18 -9.09 -8.82 -0.39
N VAL A 19 -8.47 -7.73 0.08
CA VAL A 19 -8.95 -6.97 1.24
C VAL A 19 -9.43 -5.61 0.74
N LYS A 20 -10.61 -5.18 1.17
CA LYS A 20 -11.25 -3.90 0.77
C LYS A 20 -11.46 -2.97 1.95
N ARG A 21 -11.76 -1.71 1.62
CA ARG A 21 -12.17 -0.65 2.55
C ARG A 21 -10.98 -0.11 3.35
N SER A 22 -11.06 -0.14 4.68
CA SER A 22 -10.22 0.66 5.58
C SER A 22 -8.85 0.02 5.80
N ILE A 23 -7.98 0.14 4.82
CA ILE A 23 -6.60 -0.36 4.87
C ILE A 23 -5.67 0.83 5.07
N ARG A 24 -4.91 0.80 6.17
CA ARG A 24 -3.95 1.86 6.53
C ARG A 24 -2.50 1.43 6.37
N GLU A 25 -2.21 0.14 6.42
CA GLU A 25 -0.85 -0.41 6.40
C GLU A 25 -0.86 -1.82 5.81
N ILE A 26 0.25 -2.20 5.19
CA ILE A 26 0.55 -3.56 4.72
C ILE A 26 2.01 -3.82 5.02
N GLU A 27 2.30 -4.94 5.70
CA GLU A 27 3.65 -5.45 5.85
C GLU A 27 3.99 -6.39 4.67
N VAL A 28 5.15 -6.19 4.04
CA VAL A 28 5.61 -7.02 2.93
C VAL A 28 6.98 -7.58 3.27
N TYR A 29 7.04 -8.90 3.45
CA TYR A 29 8.28 -9.61 3.80
C TYR A 29 9.23 -9.77 2.61
N PRO A 30 10.53 -10.00 2.85
CA PRO A 30 11.50 -10.28 1.79
C PRO A 30 11.04 -11.40 0.86
N GLY A 31 11.22 -11.20 -0.45
CA GLY A 31 10.77 -12.16 -1.48
C GLY A 31 9.26 -12.20 -1.73
N SER A 32 8.47 -11.40 -1.01
CA SER A 32 7.02 -11.28 -1.22
C SER A 32 6.66 -10.03 -2.03
N SER A 33 5.45 -10.02 -2.57
CA SER A 33 4.88 -8.85 -3.22
C SER A 33 3.40 -8.69 -2.83
N ALA A 34 2.95 -7.45 -2.76
CA ALA A 34 1.54 -7.11 -2.56
C ALA A 34 1.19 -5.96 -3.51
N GLN A 35 -0.03 -5.97 -4.02
CA GLN A 35 -0.54 -4.89 -4.86
C GLN A 35 -1.54 -4.06 -4.07
N TRP A 36 -1.27 -2.75 -3.94
CA TRP A 36 -2.15 -1.81 -3.28
C TRP A 36 -2.75 -0.85 -4.29
N TRP A 37 -4.06 -0.97 -4.47
CA TRP A 37 -4.86 -0.17 -5.36
C TRP A 37 -5.50 0.99 -4.60
N PHE A 38 -5.29 2.19 -5.11
CA PHE A 38 -5.90 3.43 -4.62
C PHE A 38 -6.82 3.96 -5.70
N VAL A 39 -8.12 4.08 -5.39
CA VAL A 39 -9.08 4.72 -6.29
C VAL A 39 -9.30 6.16 -5.82
N PRO A 40 -8.73 7.15 -6.53
CA PRO A 40 -8.93 8.56 -6.21
C PRO A 40 -10.36 8.99 -6.51
N VAL A 41 -11.03 9.63 -5.54
CA VAL A 41 -12.35 10.26 -5.75
C VAL A 41 -12.28 11.79 -5.69
N LYS A 42 -11.11 12.34 -5.33
CA LYS A 42 -10.81 13.77 -5.29
C LYS A 42 -9.30 13.97 -5.40
N THR A 43 -8.89 15.14 -5.87
CA THR A 43 -7.50 15.59 -5.86
C THR A 43 -6.98 15.74 -4.43
N GLY A 44 -5.67 15.60 -4.27
CA GLY A 44 -5.01 15.80 -2.99
C GLY A 44 -3.67 15.12 -2.86
N GLU A 45 -3.14 15.18 -1.65
CA GLU A 45 -1.82 14.65 -1.30
C GLU A 45 -1.94 13.61 -0.19
N ILE A 46 -1.29 12.46 -0.38
CA ILE A 46 -1.07 11.44 0.64
C ILE A 46 0.43 11.46 0.95
N SER A 47 0.82 12.06 2.07
CA SER A 47 2.22 12.24 2.49
C SER A 47 2.64 11.34 3.65
N ASP A 48 1.74 10.48 4.12
CA ASP A 48 1.94 9.53 5.22
C ASP A 48 2.35 8.14 4.74
N LEU A 49 2.74 7.96 3.47
CA LEU A 49 3.30 6.71 2.98
C LEU A 49 4.70 6.50 3.57
N ILE A 50 4.79 5.77 4.67
CA ILE A 50 6.04 5.55 5.42
C ILE A 50 6.22 4.08 5.76
N CYS A 51 7.47 3.63 5.88
CA CYS A 51 7.76 2.37 6.54
C CYS A 51 7.75 2.56 8.06
N THR A 52 6.92 1.79 8.77
CA THR A 52 6.74 1.88 10.23
C THR A 52 7.83 1.15 11.02
N ILE A 53 8.68 0.35 10.35
CA ILE A 53 9.84 -0.29 10.98
C ILE A 53 10.77 0.77 11.59
N LYS A 54 11.17 0.55 12.85
CA LYS A 54 11.94 1.51 13.64
C LYS A 54 13.21 1.96 12.89
N GLY A 55 13.28 3.26 12.61
CA GLY A 55 14.43 3.90 11.96
C GLY A 55 14.40 3.91 10.44
N HIS A 56 13.54 3.13 9.78
CA HIS A 56 13.48 3.05 8.31
C HIS A 56 12.99 4.37 7.69
N ALA A 57 11.89 4.92 8.20
CA ALA A 57 11.39 6.22 7.72
C ALA A 57 12.44 7.34 7.90
N LYS A 58 13.18 7.34 9.03
CA LYS A 58 14.26 8.32 9.29
C LYS A 58 15.42 8.21 8.30
N LYS A 59 15.67 7.00 7.77
CA LYS A 59 16.65 6.74 6.70
C LYS A 59 16.13 7.01 5.29
N GLY A 60 14.89 7.51 5.15
CA GLY A 60 14.33 7.93 3.86
C GLY A 60 13.29 6.98 3.27
N MET A 61 12.88 5.90 3.95
CA MET A 61 11.77 5.05 3.50
C MET A 61 10.42 5.74 3.71
N ARG A 62 10.18 6.77 2.89
CA ARG A 62 8.99 7.61 2.85
C ARG A 62 8.62 7.86 1.40
N GLY A 63 7.34 8.06 1.14
CA GLY A 63 6.82 8.39 -0.16
C GLY A 63 5.67 9.38 -0.05
N LYS A 64 5.27 9.91 -1.21
CA LYS A 64 4.15 10.83 -1.35
C LYS A 64 3.38 10.46 -2.61
N ILE A 65 2.06 10.39 -2.51
CA ILE A 65 1.17 10.18 -3.65
C ILE A 65 0.46 11.51 -3.91
N LEU A 66 0.70 12.07 -5.09
CA LEU A 66 0.03 13.26 -5.61
C LEU A 66 -1.07 12.81 -6.56
N ILE A 67 -2.29 13.29 -6.33
CA ILE A 67 -3.51 12.94 -7.07
C ILE A 67 -4.13 14.21 -7.65
#